data_AF-A0A2A5ID67-F1
#
_entry.id   AF-A0A2A5ID67-F1
#
_cell.length_a   1.000
_cell.length_b   1.000
_cell.length_c   1.000
_cell.angle_alpha   90.00
_cell.angle_beta   90.00
_cell.angle_gamma   90.00
#
_symmetry.space_group_name_H-M   'P 1'
#
loop_
_entity.id
_entity.type
_entity.pdbx_description
1 polymer ?
#
loop_
_entity_poly.entity_id
_entity_poly.type
_entity_poly.pdbx_seq_one_letter_code
_entity_poly.pdbx_strand_id
1 'polypeptide(L)' 'MKILVLNTESRLEKEAKEILREEVRKAAQTGVIILDGGMSLEVIEIDKLSPMDGLNPGVPIYDETVETL' A
#
# COMPACT_ATOMS: atom_id res chain seq x y z
N MET A 1 -1.99 4.27 -12.54
CA MET A 1 -0.66 4.26 -11.89
C MET A 1 -0.45 2.89 -11.25
N LYS A 2 0.77 2.36 -11.23
CA LYS A 2 1.04 1.07 -10.56
C LYS A 2 1.98 1.29 -9.39
N ILE A 3 1.68 0.70 -8.25
CA ILE A 3 2.57 0.64 -7.08
C ILE A 3 3.11 -0.78 -6.98
N LEU A 4 4.42 -0.90 -6.92
CA LEU A 4 5.10 -2.15 -6.60
C LEU A 4 5.25 -2.25 -5.07
N VAL A 5 4.70 -3.31 -4.48
CA VAL A 5 4.79 -3.58 -3.05
C VAL A 5 5.67 -4.80 -2.84
N LEU A 6 6.73 -4.62 -2.04
CA LEU A 6 7.59 -5.70 -1.58
C LEU A 6 7.19 -6.08 -0.16
N ASN A 7 6.61 -7.26 0.00
CA ASN A 7 6.18 -7.80 1.26
C ASN A 7 7.25 -8.74 1.82
N THR A 8 7.40 -8.74 3.14
CA THR A 8 8.28 -9.67 3.86
C THR A 8 7.63 -10.07 5.17
N GLU A 9 7.82 -11.32 5.56
CA GLU A 9 7.37 -11.85 6.86
C GLU A 9 8.22 -11.34 8.03
N SER A 10 9.38 -10.74 7.73
CA SER A 10 10.30 -10.21 8.73
C SER A 10 10.00 -8.75 9.08
N ARG A 11 10.03 -8.43 10.37
CA ARG A 11 9.96 -7.04 10.81
C ARG A 11 11.30 -6.35 10.55
N LEU A 12 11.35 -5.54 9.51
CA LEU A 12 12.55 -4.79 9.16
C LEU A 12 12.71 -3.52 10.01
N GLU A 13 13.93 -3.26 10.46
CA GLU A 13 14.34 -1.99 11.03
C GLU A 13 14.42 -0.88 9.96
N LYS A 14 14.50 0.37 10.41
CA LYS A 14 14.46 1.53 9.51
C LYS A 14 15.58 1.50 8.46
N GLU A 15 16.81 1.23 8.88
CA GLU A 15 17.97 1.16 8.00
C GLU A 15 17.84 0.04 6.96
N ALA A 16 17.42 -1.16 7.39
CA ALA A 16 17.18 -2.28 6.48
C ALA A 16 16.11 -1.95 5.42
N LYS A 17 15.06 -1.21 5.79
CA LYS A 17 14.04 -0.73 4.83
C LYS A 17 14.63 0.25 3.81
N GLU A 18 15.54 1.13 4.22
CA GLU A 18 16.17 2.10 3.32
C GLU A 18 17.12 1.42 2.34
N ILE A 19 17.95 0.49 2.82
CA ILE A 19 18.82 -0.35 1.99
C ILE A 19 17.99 -1.11 0.96
N LEU A 20 16.91 -1.76 1.39
CA LEU A 20 16.04 -2.53 0.51
C LEU A 20 15.38 -1.65 -0.57
N ARG A 21 14.95 -0.43 -0.23
CA ARG A 21 14.39 0.51 -1.22
C ARG A 21 15.41 0.90 -2.29
N GLU A 22 16.65 1.15 -1.92
CA GLU A 22 17.69 1.50 -2.88
C GLU A 22 18.07 0.30 -3.78
N GLU A 23 18.15 -0.90 -3.23
CA GLU A 23 18.38 -2.11 -4.04
C GLU A 23 17.22 -2.38 -5.01
N VAL A 24 15.97 -2.25 -4.56
CA VAL A 24 14.78 -2.34 -5.44
C VAL A 24 14.82 -1.26 -6.53
N ARG A 25 15.25 -0.04 -6.19
CA ARG A 25 15.37 1.06 -7.16
C ARG A 25 16.41 0.77 -8.24
N LYS A 26 17.57 0.23 -7.86
CA LYS A 26 18.60 -0.22 -8.81
C LYS A 26 18.11 -1.37 -9.68
N ALA A 27 17.48 -2.37 -9.07
CA ALA A 27 16.91 -3.52 -9.77
C ALA A 27 15.82 -3.11 -10.77
N ALA A 28 15.01 -2.10 -10.45
CA ALA A 28 14.01 -1.56 -11.37
C ALA A 28 14.64 -0.90 -12.61
N GLN A 29 15.87 -0.40 -12.52
CA GLN A 29 16.61 0.15 -13.67
C GLN A 29 17.22 -0.94 -14.54
N THR A 30 17.66 -2.05 -13.94
CA THR A 30 18.26 -3.19 -14.65
C THR A 30 17.22 -4.19 -15.17
N GLY A 31 15.99 -4.13 -14.63
CA GLY A 31 14.85 -4.96 -15.04
C GLY A 31 14.76 -6.32 -14.35
N VAL A 32 15.63 -6.63 -13.40
CA VAL A 32 15.65 -7.93 -12.70
C VAL A 32 15.85 -7.73 -11.20
N ILE A 33 14.97 -8.35 -10.40
CA ILE A 33 15.10 -8.47 -8.95
C ILE A 33 15.00 -9.95 -8.54
N ILE A 34 15.88 -10.40 -7.65
CA ILE A 34 15.83 -11.73 -7.05
C ILE A 34 15.37 -11.55 -5.61
N LEU A 35 14.35 -12.30 -5.21
CA LEU A 35 13.79 -12.26 -3.86
C LEU A 35 14.10 -13.56 -3.14
N ASP A 36 14.59 -13.45 -1.91
CA ASP A 36 14.83 -14.59 -1.04
C ASP A 36 13.51 -15.16 -0.50
N GLY A 37 13.57 -16.38 0.06
CA GLY A 37 12.43 -17.03 0.69
C GLY A 37 11.81 -16.17 1.80
N GLY A 38 10.48 -16.08 1.84
CA GLY A 38 9.74 -15.23 2.78
C GLY A 38 9.55 -13.78 2.33
N MET A 39 9.93 -13.46 1.08
CA MET A 39 9.57 -12.22 0.40
C MET A 39 8.61 -12.48 -0.75
N SER A 40 7.69 -11.54 -0.98
CA SER A 40 6.76 -11.61 -2.10
C SER A 40 6.55 -10.24 -2.74
N LEU A 41 6.17 -10.25 -4.01
CA LEU A 41 5.95 -9.06 -4.82
C LEU A 41 4.48 -8.97 -5.18
N GLU A 42 3.92 -7.78 -4.99
CA GLU A 42 2.55 -7.46 -5.39
C GLU A 42 2.54 -6.17 -6.21
N VAL A 43 1.64 -6.10 -7.19
CA VAL A 43 1.40 -4.89 -7.99
C VAL A 43 0.00 -4.39 -7.70
N ILE A 44 -0.08 -3.21 -7.10
CA ILE A 44 -1.35 -2.53 -6.87
C ILE A 44 -1.59 -1.58 -8.03
N GLU A 45 -2.63 -1.84 -8.82
CA GLU A 45 -3.07 -0.94 -9.87
C GLU A 45 -3.94 0.16 -9.26
N ILE A 46 -3.39 1.37 -9.18
CA ILE A 46 -4.14 2.58 -8.92
C ILE A 46 -4.69 3.03 -10.26
N ASP A 47 -5.75 2.37 -10.72
CA ASP A 47 -6.63 3.04 -11.66
C ASP A 47 -7.24 4.25 -10.95
N LYS A 48 -7.37 5.34 -11.71
CA LYS A 48 -7.79 6.64 -11.20
C LYS A 48 -8.92 6.42 -10.21
N LEU A 49 -8.69 6.84 -8.97
CA LEU A 49 -9.74 7.03 -7.97
C LEU A 49 -10.99 7.46 -8.74
N SER A 50 -12.02 6.61 -8.78
CA SER A 50 -13.36 7.18 -8.82
C SER A 50 -13.31 8.20 -7.69
N PRO A 51 -13.58 9.49 -7.94
CA PRO A 51 -13.84 10.37 -6.82
C PRO A 51 -14.83 9.59 -5.95
N MET A 52 -14.54 9.47 -4.67
CA MET A 52 -15.57 9.10 -3.72
C MET A 52 -16.57 10.27 -3.71
N ASP A 53 -17.33 10.40 -4.80
CA ASP A 53 -18.56 11.15 -4.91
C ASP A 53 -19.55 10.43 -4.00
N GLY A 54 -19.46 10.70 -2.71
CA GLY A 54 -20.36 10.08 -1.73
C GLY A 54 -20.14 10.51 -0.29
N LEU A 55 -18.92 10.85 0.13
CA LEU A 55 -18.69 11.38 1.47
C LEU A 55 -18.48 12.88 1.40
N ASN A 56 -19.61 13.59 1.33
CA ASN A 56 -19.67 15.04 1.43
C ASN A 56 -19.15 15.45 2.82
N PRO A 57 -18.03 16.19 2.95
CA PRO A 57 -17.34 16.45 4.22
C PRO A 57 -18.11 17.37 5.19
N GLY A 58 -19.37 17.68 4.91
CA GLY A 58 -20.23 18.55 5.72
C GLY A 58 -21.54 17.91 6.20
N VAL A 59 -21.75 16.60 6.00
CA VAL A 59 -22.93 15.92 6.54
C VAL A 59 -22.56 15.32 7.91
N PRO A 60 -23.18 15.79 9.02
CA PRO A 60 -23.03 15.14 10.30
C PRO A 60 -23.49 13.69 10.19
N ILE A 61 -22.67 12.75 10.68
CA ILE A 61 -23.11 11.38 10.89
C ILE A 61 -24.13 11.45 12.04
N TYR A 62 -25.42 11.47 11.71
CA TYR A 62 -26.46 11.21 12.70
C TYR A 62 -26.44 9.71 12.98
N ASP A 63 -26.08 9.35 14.21
CA ASP A 63 -26.20 8.01 14.74
C ASP A 63 -27.68 7.71 14.97
N GLU A 64 -28.33 7.07 13.99
CA GLU A 64 -29.73 6.62 14.10
C GLU A 64 -29.86 5.29 14.88
N THR A 65 -28.87 4.86 15.67
CA THR A 65 -29.04 3.68 16.54
C THR A 65 -29.61 3.97 17.92
N VAL A 66 -30.04 5.21 18.20
CA VAL A 66 -30.92 5.50 19.35
C VAL A 66 -32.38 5.48 18.91
N GLU A 67 -32.91 4.29 18.65
CA GLU A 67 -34.29 3.93 18.97
C GLU A 67 -34.47 2.42 18.80
N THR A 68 -34.37 1.68 19.91
CA THR A 68 -35.21 0.50 20.21
C THR A 68 -34.89 0.01 21.62
N LEU A 69 -35.55 0.63 22.62
CA LEU A 69 -36.28 0.03 23.76
C LEU A 69 -36.46 1.04 24.90
#